data_AF-A0A351FI19-F1
#
_entry.id   AF-A0A351FI19-F1
#
_cell.length_a   1.000
_cell.length_b   1.000
_cell.length_c   1.000
_cell.angle_alpha   90.00
_cell.angle_beta   90.00
_cell.angle_gamma   90.00
#
_symmetry.space_group_name_H-M   'P 1'
#
loop_
_entity.id
_entity.type
_entity.pdbx_description
1 polymer ?
#
loop_
_entity_poly.entity_id
_entity_poly.type
_entity_poly.pdbx_seq_one_letter_code
_entity_poly.pdbx_strand_id
1 'polypeptide(L)'
;MSAPRYMDIATFMRLPLIVDPASYDLALIGVPYDGAVTNRPGARHGPREIRSASSMMRAIHPLTRLNPYEALNVGDGGDVPFKEVYDPEAAHRDIEHFISTFSEVGTQIIAIGGDHSITLPVLRGLKCSEPLGLIHVDAHTDTWDEFMGSRYTHGAPFRRAVEEGLVDPKRTVQIGIRGAQNSTEGW
;
A
#
# COMPACT_ATOMS: atom_id res chain seq x y z
N MET A 1 10.87 24.20 -2.85
CA MET A 1 9.68 24.91 -2.33
C MET A 1 10.10 25.91 -1.26
N SER A 2 9.79 27.19 -1.45
CA SER A 2 10.10 28.29 -0.51
C SER A 2 8.94 28.69 0.40
N ALA A 3 7.76 28.10 0.23
CA ALA A 3 6.58 28.42 1.03
C ALA A 3 6.60 27.72 2.42
N PRO A 4 6.12 28.40 3.48
CA PRO A 4 5.89 27.79 4.79
C PRO A 4 5.09 26.47 4.73
N ARG A 5 5.29 25.60 5.72
CA ARG A 5 4.75 24.22 5.71
C ARG A 5 3.23 24.12 5.83
N TYR A 6 2.59 25.16 6.35
CA TYR A 6 1.13 25.25 6.53
C TYR A 6 0.40 25.80 5.29
N MET A 7 1.12 26.02 4.18
CA MET A 7 0.58 26.55 2.93
C MET A 7 0.54 25.47 1.84
N ASP A 8 -0.21 25.78 0.77
CA ASP A 8 -0.43 24.98 -0.44
C ASP A 8 -1.32 23.74 -0.22
N ILE A 9 -1.58 23.02 -1.31
CA ILE A 9 -2.36 21.78 -1.31
C ILE A 9 -1.55 20.69 -0.61
N ALA A 10 -2.20 19.94 0.29
CA ALA A 10 -1.58 18.86 1.04
C ALA A 10 -1.47 17.58 0.18
N THR A 11 -0.39 17.46 -0.59
CA THR A 11 0.07 16.22 -1.23
C THR A 11 1.10 15.50 -0.35
N PHE A 12 1.37 14.23 -0.62
CA PHE A 12 2.41 13.47 0.06
C PHE A 12 3.76 14.18 -0.09
N MET A 13 4.40 14.47 1.03
CA MET A 13 5.69 15.18 1.12
C MET A 13 5.69 16.56 0.41
N ARG A 14 4.51 17.14 0.16
CA ARG A 14 4.30 18.34 -0.69
C ARG A 14 4.77 18.17 -2.14
N LEU A 15 4.87 16.94 -2.64
CA LEU A 15 5.30 16.64 -4.01
C LEU A 15 4.24 17.07 -5.04
N PRO A 16 4.63 17.30 -6.32
CA PRO A 16 3.66 17.53 -7.38
C PRO A 16 2.71 16.33 -7.54
N LEU A 17 1.46 16.62 -7.92
CA LEU A 17 0.53 15.59 -8.37
C LEU A 17 0.99 15.06 -9.73
N ILE A 18 0.97 13.73 -9.87
CA ILE A 18 1.31 13.05 -11.13
C ILE A 18 0.15 13.22 -12.11
N VAL A 19 0.47 13.72 -13.31
CA VAL A 19 -0.46 13.78 -14.44
C VAL A 19 -0.18 12.67 -15.44
N ASP A 20 1.10 12.41 -15.70
CA ASP A 20 1.59 11.32 -16.55
C ASP A 20 2.52 10.42 -15.72
N PRO A 21 2.10 9.18 -15.37
CA PRO A 21 2.93 8.24 -14.63
C PRO A 21 4.29 7.98 -15.26
N ALA A 22 4.38 7.91 -16.59
CA ALA A 22 5.62 7.57 -17.30
C ALA A 22 6.74 8.62 -17.13
N SER A 23 6.39 9.81 -16.63
CA SER A 23 7.34 10.89 -16.34
C SER A 23 7.98 10.78 -14.94
N TYR A 24 7.62 9.77 -14.13
CA TYR A 24 8.08 9.60 -12.76
C TYR A 24 8.73 8.23 -12.53
N ASP A 25 9.81 8.23 -11.74
CA ASP A 25 10.49 7.01 -11.31
C ASP A 25 9.74 6.35 -10.14
N LEU A 26 9.10 7.15 -9.28
CA LEU A 26 8.42 6.70 -8.07
C LEU A 26 7.12 7.48 -7.79
N ALA A 27 6.03 6.76 -7.55
CA ALA A 27 4.74 7.30 -7.17
C ALA A 27 4.36 6.95 -5.72
N LEU A 28 3.92 7.96 -4.96
CA LEU A 28 3.28 7.78 -3.66
C LEU A 28 1.76 7.72 -3.87
N ILE A 29 1.15 6.56 -3.65
CA ILE A 29 -0.26 6.31 -3.97
C ILE A 29 -1.05 6.07 -2.69
N GLY A 30 -2.15 6.79 -2.50
CA GLY A 30 -3.09 6.52 -1.41
C GLY A 30 -4.10 5.43 -1.81
N VAL A 31 -4.38 4.49 -0.90
CA VAL A 31 -5.40 3.45 -1.08
C VAL A 31 -6.39 3.52 0.09
N PRO A 32 -7.35 4.46 0.06
CA PRO A 32 -8.23 4.76 1.20
C PRO A 32 -9.36 3.73 1.37
N TYR A 33 -9.01 2.48 1.68
CA TYR A 33 -9.93 1.35 1.80
C TYR A 33 -9.76 0.63 3.14
N ASP A 34 -10.87 0.36 3.83
CA ASP A 34 -10.90 -0.50 5.02
C ASP A 34 -12.17 -1.39 5.08
N GLY A 35 -12.71 -1.72 3.90
CA GLY A 35 -13.94 -2.53 3.78
C GLY A 35 -13.76 -3.99 4.18
N ALA A 36 -12.52 -4.40 4.44
CA ALA A 36 -12.13 -5.77 4.78
C ALA A 36 -11.76 -5.95 6.26
N VAL A 37 -11.92 -4.89 7.07
CA VAL A 37 -11.65 -4.92 8.50
C VAL A 37 -12.72 -5.71 9.26
N THR A 38 -12.29 -6.54 10.20
CA THR A 38 -13.18 -7.42 10.98
C THR A 38 -13.55 -6.89 12.37
N ASN A 39 -12.98 -5.75 12.78
CA ASN A 39 -13.17 -5.21 14.14
C ASN A 39 -13.41 -3.69 14.16
N ARG A 40 -12.34 -2.87 14.03
CA ARG A 40 -12.44 -1.40 14.16
C ARG A 40 -12.07 -0.72 12.83
N PRO A 41 -13.01 -0.11 12.11
CA PRO A 41 -12.72 0.66 10.90
C PRO A 41 -12.10 2.02 11.23
N GLY A 42 -11.59 2.70 10.20
CA GLY A 42 -11.01 4.04 10.27
C GLY A 42 -9.78 4.22 9.38
N ALA A 43 -9.12 3.12 8.98
CA ALA A 43 -7.92 3.16 8.16
C ALA A 43 -8.16 3.79 6.78
N ARG A 44 -9.40 3.82 6.27
CA ARG A 44 -9.76 4.55 5.03
C ARG A 44 -9.37 6.03 5.04
N HIS A 45 -9.23 6.65 6.22
CA HIS A 45 -8.82 8.04 6.37
C HIS A 45 -7.29 8.24 6.44
N GLY A 46 -6.54 7.15 6.59
CA GLY A 46 -5.08 7.13 6.74
C GLY A 46 -4.33 7.92 5.68
N PRO A 47 -4.56 7.70 4.36
CA PRO A 47 -3.82 8.40 3.32
C PRO A 47 -3.93 9.93 3.40
N ARG A 48 -5.12 10.44 3.73
CA ARG A 48 -5.36 11.88 3.87
C ARG A 48 -4.60 12.48 5.05
N GLU A 49 -4.64 11.83 6.20
CA GLU A 49 -3.93 12.32 7.40
C GLU A 49 -2.41 12.20 7.24
N ILE A 50 -1.92 11.16 6.56
CA ILE A 50 -0.49 11.02 6.25
C ILE A 50 -0.03 12.13 5.30
N ARG A 51 -0.81 12.52 4.28
CA ARG A 51 -0.49 13.69 3.44
C ARG A 51 -0.34 14.95 4.30
N SER A 52 -1.31 15.24 5.15
CA SER A 52 -1.28 16.39 6.07
C SER A 52 -0.03 16.39 6.97
N ALA A 53 0.24 15.25 7.63
CA ALA A 53 1.38 15.09 8.54
C ALA A 53 2.73 15.14 7.82
N SER A 54 2.80 14.68 6.57
CA SER A 54 4.04 14.63 5.77
C SER A 54 4.61 16.01 5.46
N SER A 55 3.80 17.08 5.59
CA SER A 55 4.23 18.48 5.44
C SER A 55 5.40 18.86 6.37
N MET A 56 5.65 18.10 7.45
CA MET A 56 6.76 18.30 8.38
C MET A 56 8.09 17.70 7.94
N MET A 57 8.09 16.82 6.93
CA MET A 57 9.29 16.12 6.49
C MET A 57 10.29 17.05 5.78
N ARG A 58 11.58 16.70 5.85
CA ARG A 58 12.68 17.38 5.15
C ARG A 58 13.27 16.41 4.13
N ALA A 59 13.93 16.96 3.12
CA ALA A 59 14.45 16.18 2.00
C ALA A 59 15.64 15.28 2.36
N ILE A 60 16.61 15.82 3.10
CA ILE A 60 17.88 15.13 3.34
C ILE A 60 17.78 14.26 4.60
N HIS A 61 18.05 12.97 4.44
CA HIS A 61 18.12 12.04 5.56
C HIS A 61 19.38 12.32 6.43
N PRO A 62 19.26 12.46 7.77
CA PRO A 62 20.34 12.98 8.61
C PRO A 62 21.54 12.04 8.77
N LEU A 63 21.35 10.72 8.63
CA LEU A 63 22.42 9.73 8.77
C LEU A 63 23.10 9.42 7.43
N THR A 64 22.33 8.89 6.49
CA THR A 64 22.79 8.50 5.14
C THR A 64 23.11 9.68 4.22
N ARG A 65 22.67 10.90 4.55
CA ARG A 65 22.82 12.13 3.75
C ARG A 65 22.17 12.07 2.36
N LEU A 66 21.36 11.05 2.09
CA LEU A 66 20.62 10.90 0.84
C LEU A 66 19.51 11.95 0.75
N ASN A 67 19.40 12.59 -0.41
CA ASN A 67 18.23 13.32 -0.84
C ASN A 67 17.52 12.51 -1.95
N PRO A 68 16.38 11.85 -1.67
CA PRO A 68 15.72 11.00 -2.67
C PRO A 68 15.24 11.80 -3.88
N TYR A 69 14.94 13.09 -3.72
CA TYR A 69 14.41 13.95 -4.78
C TYR A 69 15.49 14.50 -5.73
N GLU A 70 16.77 14.29 -5.41
CA GLU A 70 17.87 14.52 -6.35
C GLU A 70 18.19 13.25 -7.16
N ALA A 71 17.82 12.08 -6.63
CA ALA A 71 18.12 10.78 -7.25
C ALA A 71 16.97 10.25 -8.12
N LEU A 72 15.73 10.62 -7.82
CA LEU A 72 14.52 10.10 -8.46
C LEU A 72 13.50 11.22 -8.69
N ASN A 73 12.76 11.12 -9.79
CA ASN A 73 11.54 11.89 -10.03
C ASN A 73 10.39 11.25 -9.22
N VAL A 74 10.05 11.88 -8.10
CA VAL A 74 9.01 11.39 -7.17
C VAL A 74 7.77 12.29 -7.21
N GLY A 75 6.59 11.68 -7.26
CA GLY A 75 5.31 12.41 -7.28
C GLY A 75 4.23 11.77 -6.40
N ASP A 76 3.18 12.55 -6.11
CA ASP A 76 1.95 12.04 -5.48
C ASP A 76 1.01 11.53 -6.58
N GLY A 77 0.74 10.22 -6.59
CA GLY A 77 -0.13 9.57 -7.57
C GLY A 77 -1.62 9.77 -7.32
N GLY A 78 -2.00 10.50 -6.27
CA GLY A 78 -3.39 10.63 -5.85
C GLY A 78 -3.90 9.40 -5.11
N ASP A 79 -5.21 9.19 -5.13
CA ASP A 79 -5.87 8.07 -4.46
C ASP A 79 -6.50 7.11 -5.48
N VAL A 80 -6.54 5.83 -5.15
CA VAL A 80 -7.29 4.82 -5.91
C VAL A 80 -8.78 5.22 -5.98
N PRO A 81 -9.37 5.35 -7.18
CA PRO A 81 -10.80 5.57 -7.33
C PRO A 81 -11.59 4.27 -7.18
N PHE A 82 -12.61 4.26 -6.32
CA PHE A 82 -13.48 3.10 -6.12
C PHE A 82 -14.85 3.31 -6.78
N LYS A 83 -15.31 2.31 -7.54
CA LYS A 83 -16.65 2.30 -8.17
C LYS A 83 -17.67 1.61 -7.28
N GLU A 84 -17.31 0.45 -6.74
CA GLU A 84 -18.19 -0.43 -5.96
C GLU A 84 -17.55 -0.75 -4.60
N VAL A 85 -17.26 0.29 -3.81
CA VAL A 85 -16.46 0.20 -2.57
C VAL A 85 -16.99 -0.77 -1.50
N TYR A 86 -18.26 -1.17 -1.58
CA TYR A 86 -18.88 -2.12 -0.65
C TYR A 86 -18.78 -3.58 -1.09
N ASP A 87 -18.32 -3.82 -2.32
CA ASP A 87 -17.94 -5.15 -2.81
C ASP A 87 -16.41 -5.28 -2.69
N PRO A 88 -15.89 -6.11 -1.78
CA PRO A 88 -14.44 -6.29 -1.61
C PRO A 88 -13.72 -6.75 -2.87
N GLU A 89 -14.35 -7.61 -3.69
CA GLU A 89 -13.74 -8.07 -4.93
C GLU A 89 -13.67 -6.95 -5.96
N ALA A 90 -14.73 -6.16 -6.08
CA ALA A 90 -14.74 -5.00 -6.97
C ALA A 90 -13.74 -3.94 -6.53
N ALA A 91 -13.67 -3.65 -5.23
CA ALA A 91 -12.68 -2.73 -4.67
C ALA A 91 -11.25 -3.22 -4.93
N HIS A 92 -10.99 -4.53 -4.79
CA HIS A 92 -9.70 -5.11 -5.13
C HIS A 92 -9.37 -4.97 -6.62
N ARG A 93 -10.34 -5.17 -7.53
CA ARG A 93 -10.14 -4.93 -8.97
C ARG A 93 -9.80 -3.47 -9.29
N ASP A 94 -10.45 -2.52 -8.62
CA ASP A 94 -10.16 -1.09 -8.81
C ASP A 94 -8.73 -0.74 -8.32
N ILE A 95 -8.28 -1.30 -7.19
CA ILE A 95 -6.91 -1.13 -6.69
C ILE A 95 -5.90 -1.73 -7.68
N GLU A 96 -6.11 -2.97 -8.09
CA GLU A 96 -5.23 -3.66 -9.04
C GLU A 96 -5.07 -2.87 -10.34
N HIS A 97 -6.20 -2.43 -10.91
CA HIS A 97 -6.20 -1.64 -12.14
C HIS A 97 -5.45 -0.32 -11.98
N PHE A 98 -5.70 0.42 -10.89
CA PHE A 98 -5.03 1.69 -10.67
C PHE A 98 -3.51 1.52 -10.52
N ILE A 99 -3.08 0.53 -9.72
CA ILE A 99 -1.67 0.20 -9.52
C ILE A 99 -1.00 -0.22 -10.83
N SER A 100 -1.70 -0.98 -11.68
CA SER A 100 -1.14 -1.43 -12.96
C SER A 100 -0.83 -0.26 -13.90
N THR A 101 -1.61 0.83 -13.86
CA THR A 101 -1.33 2.03 -14.70
C THR A 101 0.03 2.66 -14.44
N PHE A 102 0.55 2.55 -13.22
CA PHE A 102 1.89 3.02 -12.86
C PHE A 102 2.94 1.93 -13.12
N SER A 103 2.65 0.69 -12.71
CA SER A 103 3.62 -0.39 -12.86
C SER A 103 3.90 -0.76 -14.32
N GLU A 104 2.94 -0.62 -15.24
CA GLU A 104 3.09 -0.95 -16.66
C GLU A 104 4.06 -0.03 -17.39
N VAL A 105 4.19 1.23 -16.94
CA VAL A 105 5.12 2.20 -17.51
C VAL A 105 6.45 2.25 -16.76
N GLY A 106 6.67 1.32 -15.82
CA GLY A 106 7.92 1.19 -15.07
C GLY A 106 8.05 2.10 -13.85
N THR A 107 7.00 2.85 -13.48
CA THR A 107 7.00 3.68 -12.27
C THR A 107 6.90 2.81 -11.02
N GLN A 108 7.86 2.96 -10.11
CA GLN A 108 7.83 2.28 -8.81
C GLN A 108 6.74 2.86 -7.92
N ILE A 109 6.27 2.08 -6.95
CA ILE A 109 5.10 2.46 -6.15
C ILE A 109 5.40 2.31 -4.66
N ILE A 110 5.05 3.34 -3.90
CA ILE A 110 4.81 3.24 -2.46
C ILE A 110 3.31 3.43 -2.26
N ALA A 111 2.63 2.38 -1.83
CA ALA A 111 1.21 2.43 -1.49
C ALA A 111 1.04 2.78 0.00
N ILE A 112 0.20 3.77 0.29
CA ILE A 112 -0.15 4.22 1.62
C ILE A 112 -1.60 3.83 1.85
N GLY A 113 -1.79 2.89 2.77
CA GLY A 113 -3.05 2.20 2.91
C GLY A 113 -4.12 2.89 3.74
N GLY A 114 -5.30 2.29 3.60
CA GLY A 114 -6.09 1.82 4.71
C GLY A 114 -5.66 0.41 5.17
N ASP A 115 -6.62 -0.51 5.37
CA ASP A 115 -6.36 -1.81 6.02
C ASP A 115 -5.45 -2.74 5.19
N HIS A 116 -5.00 -3.86 5.79
CA HIS A 116 -4.02 -4.73 5.16
C HIS A 116 -4.53 -5.51 3.93
N SER A 117 -5.85 -5.57 3.70
CA SER A 117 -6.41 -6.31 2.56
C SER A 117 -5.97 -5.71 1.23
N ILE A 118 -5.67 -4.40 1.20
CA ILE A 118 -5.23 -3.69 0.00
C ILE A 118 -3.92 -4.26 -0.57
N THR A 119 -3.11 -4.94 0.25
CA THR A 119 -1.79 -5.42 -0.19
C THR A 119 -1.94 -6.49 -1.27
N LEU A 120 -2.98 -7.33 -1.19
CA LEU A 120 -3.23 -8.34 -2.22
C LEU A 120 -3.45 -7.73 -3.62
N PRO A 121 -4.42 -6.82 -3.84
CA PRO A 121 -4.59 -6.20 -5.15
C PRO A 121 -3.45 -5.27 -5.56
N VAL A 122 -2.71 -4.67 -4.60
CA VAL A 122 -1.44 -3.99 -4.94
C VAL A 122 -0.46 -4.98 -5.56
N LEU A 123 -0.23 -6.14 -4.93
CA LEU A 123 0.65 -7.18 -5.49
C LEU A 123 0.19 -7.67 -6.86
N ARG A 124 -1.11 -7.84 -7.09
CA ARG A 124 -1.67 -8.19 -8.41
C ARG A 124 -1.40 -7.13 -9.47
N GLY A 125 -1.47 -5.85 -9.09
CA GLY A 125 -1.22 -4.73 -9.99
C GLY A 125 0.25 -4.54 -10.37
N LEU A 126 1.18 -5.07 -9.57
CA LEU A 126 2.62 -5.02 -9.86
C LEU A 126 2.98 -5.98 -11.00
N LYS A 127 3.63 -5.47 -12.03
CA LYS A 127 4.16 -6.29 -13.14
C LYS A 127 5.49 -6.93 -12.72
N CYS A 128 5.39 -8.09 -12.08
CA CYS A 128 6.55 -8.90 -11.72
C CYS A 128 6.63 -10.16 -12.59
N SER A 129 7.83 -10.48 -13.09
CA SER A 129 8.05 -11.69 -13.90
C SER A 129 8.14 -12.96 -13.06
N GLU A 130 8.40 -12.80 -11.76
CA GLU A 130 8.60 -13.87 -10.78
C GLU A 130 7.87 -13.49 -9.49
N PRO A 131 7.47 -14.47 -8.66
CA PRO A 131 6.91 -14.20 -7.34
C PRO A 131 7.84 -13.27 -6.52
N LEU A 132 7.29 -12.38 -5.71
CA LEU A 132 8.06 -11.45 -4.89
C LEU A 132 8.57 -12.11 -3.60
N GLY A 133 9.72 -11.65 -3.10
CA GLY A 133 10.09 -11.88 -1.71
C GLY A 133 9.43 -10.82 -0.83
N LEU A 134 9.15 -11.16 0.43
CA LEU A 134 8.42 -10.29 1.34
C LEU A 134 9.17 -10.07 2.65
N ILE A 135 9.35 -8.82 3.04
CA ILE A 135 9.72 -8.44 4.42
C ILE A 135 8.47 -7.83 5.03
N HIS A 136 7.86 -8.55 5.97
CA HIS A 136 6.59 -8.18 6.58
C HIS A 136 6.79 -7.89 8.06
N VAL A 137 6.56 -6.64 8.47
CA VAL A 137 6.67 -6.21 9.87
C VAL A 137 5.27 -5.95 10.41
N ASP A 138 4.76 -6.86 11.23
CA ASP A 138 3.40 -6.81 11.76
C ASP A 138 3.30 -7.58 13.09
N ALA A 139 2.24 -7.30 13.85
CA ALA A 139 1.85 -8.13 14.98
C ALA A 139 1.16 -9.44 14.54
N HIS A 140 0.58 -9.49 13.34
CA HIS A 140 -0.22 -10.60 12.83
C HIS A 140 0.40 -11.23 11.59
N THR A 141 0.05 -12.49 11.33
CA THR A 141 0.58 -13.21 10.17
C THR A 141 -0.14 -12.85 8.88
N ASP A 142 -1.42 -12.48 8.96
CA ASP A 142 -2.29 -12.10 7.85
C ASP A 142 -2.37 -13.18 6.75
N THR A 143 -2.39 -14.44 7.20
CA THR A 143 -2.43 -15.67 6.40
C THR A 143 -3.64 -16.58 6.71
N TRP A 144 -4.72 -16.02 7.24
CA TRP A 144 -5.98 -16.77 7.44
C TRP A 144 -6.68 -17.05 6.10
N ASP A 145 -7.58 -18.04 6.06
CA ASP A 145 -8.39 -18.31 4.86
C ASP A 145 -9.64 -17.42 4.79
N GLU A 146 -10.82 -18.03 4.92
CA GLU A 146 -12.10 -17.40 4.86
C GLU A 146 -12.58 -17.05 6.27
N PHE A 147 -13.12 -15.85 6.42
CA PHE A 147 -13.80 -15.42 7.63
C PHE A 147 -15.19 -14.92 7.27
N MET A 148 -16.21 -15.55 7.86
CA MET A 148 -17.63 -15.22 7.67
C MET A 148 -18.05 -15.09 6.19
N GLY A 149 -17.55 -15.99 5.33
CA GLY A 149 -17.90 -16.00 3.91
C GLY A 149 -17.05 -15.10 3.00
N SER A 150 -16.02 -14.42 3.54
CA SER A 150 -15.09 -13.62 2.75
C SER A 150 -13.64 -14.13 2.86
N ARG A 151 -12.98 -14.30 1.71
CA ARG A 151 -11.55 -14.63 1.60
C ARG A 151 -10.65 -13.40 1.48
N TYR A 152 -11.24 -12.20 1.52
CA TYR A 152 -10.55 -10.93 1.26
C TYR A 152 -10.53 -10.02 2.48
N THR A 153 -10.47 -10.60 3.69
CA THR A 153 -10.31 -9.81 4.91
C THR A 153 -8.88 -9.28 5.06
N HIS A 154 -8.69 -8.28 5.91
CA HIS A 154 -7.35 -7.77 6.27
C HIS A 154 -6.42 -8.83 6.88
N GLY A 155 -6.94 -9.95 7.38
CA GLY A 155 -6.16 -11.06 7.94
C GLY A 155 -5.83 -12.18 6.94
N ALA A 156 -6.19 -12.05 5.66
CA ALA A 156 -5.96 -13.07 4.64
C ALA A 156 -5.03 -12.69 3.45
N PRO A 157 -4.53 -11.44 3.27
CA PRO A 157 -3.94 -11.01 2.01
C PRO A 157 -2.74 -11.86 1.59
N PHE A 158 -1.89 -12.30 2.53
CA PHE A 158 -0.66 -13.02 2.19
C PHE A 158 -0.89 -14.50 1.90
N ARG A 159 -1.93 -15.12 2.47
CA ARG A 159 -2.32 -16.47 2.03
C ARG A 159 -2.78 -16.47 0.59
N ARG A 160 -3.61 -15.49 0.21
CA ARG A 160 -4.05 -15.30 -1.17
C ARG A 160 -2.88 -15.01 -2.09
N ALA A 161 -1.96 -14.14 -1.70
CA ALA A 161 -0.78 -13.81 -2.49
C ALA A 161 0.12 -15.04 -2.76
N VAL A 162 0.27 -15.95 -1.79
CA VAL A 162 1.03 -17.21 -1.99
C VAL A 162 0.26 -18.19 -2.88
N GLU A 163 -1.04 -18.37 -2.66
CA GLU A 163 -1.87 -19.27 -3.49
C GLU A 163 -1.93 -18.81 -4.96
N GLU A 164 -1.84 -17.50 -5.21
CA GLU A 164 -1.81 -16.92 -6.55
C GLU A 164 -0.40 -16.82 -7.17
N GLY A 165 0.63 -17.27 -6.45
CA GLY A 165 2.02 -17.20 -6.94
C GLY A 165 2.59 -15.78 -7.02
N LEU A 166 1.99 -14.80 -6.34
CA LEU A 166 2.48 -13.42 -6.30
C LEU A 166 3.64 -13.25 -5.32
N VAL A 167 3.70 -14.09 -4.27
CA VAL A 167 4.73 -14.07 -3.23
C VAL A 167 5.32 -15.47 -3.06
N ASP A 168 6.65 -15.53 -2.98
CA ASP A 168 7.39 -16.75 -2.64
C ASP A 168 7.49 -16.88 -1.10
N PRO A 169 6.83 -17.89 -0.49
CA PRO A 169 6.88 -18.07 0.96
C PRO A 169 8.29 -18.43 1.45
N LYS A 170 9.17 -19.00 0.60
CA LYS A 170 10.56 -19.33 0.98
C LYS A 170 11.46 -18.10 1.01
N ARG A 171 11.03 -16.99 0.42
CA ARG A 171 11.68 -15.67 0.46
C ARG A 171 10.86 -14.65 1.23
N THR A 172 10.05 -15.12 2.18
CA THR A 172 9.24 -14.30 3.07
C THR A 172 9.77 -14.37 4.50
N VAL A 173 9.89 -13.23 5.15
CA VAL A 173 10.17 -13.12 6.60
C VAL A 173 9.11 -12.25 7.26
N GLN A 174 8.56 -12.75 8.37
CA GLN A 174 7.60 -12.03 9.21
C GLN A 174 8.24 -11.66 10.55
N ILE A 175 8.13 -10.41 10.95
CA ILE A 175 8.84 -9.84 12.10
C ILE A 175 7.84 -9.14 13.02
N GLY A 176 7.78 -9.55 14.29
CA GLY A 176 6.95 -8.89 15.31
C GLY A 176 5.67 -9.63 15.72
N ILE A 177 5.46 -10.83 15.16
CA ILE A 177 4.29 -11.68 15.41
C ILE A 177 4.10 -11.93 16.91
N ARG A 178 2.91 -11.61 17.43
CA ARG A 178 2.55 -11.73 18.85
C ARG A 178 1.04 -11.68 19.06
N GLY A 179 0.59 -12.01 20.27
CA GLY A 179 -0.82 -11.99 20.65
C GLY A 179 -1.44 -13.40 20.66
N ALA A 180 -2.53 -13.56 21.41
CA ALA A 180 -3.23 -14.84 21.50
C ALA A 180 -4.08 -15.06 20.24
N GLN A 181 -4.11 -16.31 19.76
CA GLN A 181 -5.01 -16.74 18.69
C GLN A 181 -6.07 -17.70 19.22
N ASN A 182 -7.25 -17.65 18.62
CA ASN A 182 -8.34 -18.59 18.89
C ASN A 182 -8.28 -19.84 17.98
N SER A 183 -7.34 -19.87 17.04
CA SER A 183 -7.16 -20.93 16.05
C SER A 183 -5.67 -21.21 15.83
N THR A 184 -5.36 -22.43 15.37
CA THR A 184 -4.04 -22.80 14.84
C THR A 184 -3.92 -22.49 13.34
N GLU A 185 -4.98 -21.99 12.72
CA GLU A 185 -4.93 -21.49 11.34
C GLU A 185 -4.15 -20.18 11.28
N GLY A 186 -3.30 -20.02 10.25
CA GLY A 186 -2.48 -18.83 10.05
C GLY A 186 -1.16 -18.79 10.80
N TRP A 187 -0.76 -19.89 11.44
CA TRP A 187 0.60 -20.10 11.95
C TRP A 187 1.52 -20.68 10.88
#